data_AF-A0A9P6J7Q0-F1
#
_entry.id   AF-A0A9P6J7Q0-F1
#
_cell.length_a   1.000
_cell.length_b   1.000
_cell.length_c   1.000
_cell.angle_alpha   90.00
_cell.angle_beta   90.00
_cell.angle_gamma   90.00
#
_symmetry.space_group_name_H-M   'P 1'
#
loop_
_entity.id
_entity.type
_entity.pdbx_description
1 polymer ?
#
loop_
_entity_poly.entity_id
_entity_poly.type
_entity_poly.pdbx_seq_one_letter_code
_entity_poly.pdbx_strand_id
1 'polypeptide(L)'
;MSSTPSVLEYQRSTLYRLAASPYPEWSLSALCAASFPAAARLSPGMPHFGVLMGFSAIFAGSGYMKFMNDPDNGSGTTTSWCLMYLFLNLKRTIRQPKPMPSLLMASVIGNLVISGRKTLETQFGV
;
A
#
# COMPACT_ATOMS: atom_id res chain seq x y z
N MET A 1 10.25 -4.82 -26.69
CA MET A 1 8.96 -4.10 -26.67
C MET A 1 9.22 -2.62 -26.84
N SER A 2 8.65 -1.96 -27.85
CA SER A 2 8.75 -0.50 -27.96
C SER A 2 7.85 0.12 -26.89
N SER A 3 8.44 0.83 -25.93
CA SER A 3 7.68 1.61 -24.95
C SER A 3 6.85 2.67 -25.67
N THR A 4 5.54 2.64 -25.45
CA THR A 4 4.61 3.65 -25.97
C THR A 4 4.92 5.03 -25.37
N PRO A 5 4.57 6.13 -26.06
CA PRO A 5 4.85 7.49 -25.58
C PRO A 5 4.32 7.76 -24.16
N SER A 6 3.18 7.16 -23.80
CA SER A 6 2.56 7.26 -22.47
C SER A 6 3.42 6.66 -21.36
N VAL A 7 4.06 5.52 -21.59
CA VAL A 7 4.94 4.86 -20.61
C VAL A 7 6.16 5.73 -20.31
N LEU A 8 6.76 6.32 -21.36
CA LEU A 8 7.90 7.22 -21.22
C LEU A 8 7.53 8.51 -20.49
N GLU A 9 6.32 9.01 -20.67
CA GLU A 9 5.79 10.14 -19.92
C GLU A 9 5.56 9.77 -18.45
N TYR A 10 4.95 8.62 -18.18
CA TYR A 10 4.74 8.12 -16.83
C TYR A 10 6.05 7.95 -16.06
N GLN A 11 7.08 7.37 -16.67
CA GLN A 11 8.41 7.20 -16.05
C GLN A 11 9.05 8.52 -15.60
N ARG A 12 8.74 9.65 -16.28
CA ARG A 12 9.22 10.98 -15.89
C ARG A 12 8.35 11.68 -14.85
N SER A 13 7.15 11.14 -14.61
CA SER A 13 6.16 11.75 -13.72
C SER A 13 6.57 11.70 -12.24
N THR A 14 6.04 12.63 -11.46
CA THR A 14 6.20 12.60 -9.99
C THR A 14 5.55 11.37 -9.38
N LEU A 15 4.48 10.85 -9.99
CA LEU A 15 3.80 9.65 -9.52
C LEU A 15 4.69 8.42 -9.64
N TYR A 16 5.46 8.29 -10.73
CA TYR A 16 6.45 7.21 -10.84
C TYR A 16 7.57 7.34 -9.80
N ARG A 17 8.08 8.55 -9.57
CA ARG A 17 9.08 8.80 -8.51
C ARG A 17 8.56 8.43 -7.12
N LEU A 18 7.31 8.77 -6.82
CA LEU A 18 6.66 8.37 -5.58
C LEU A 18 6.48 6.85 -5.50
N ALA A 19 6.04 6.21 -6.58
CA ALA A 19 5.86 4.76 -6.65
C ALA A 19 7.20 4.00 -6.57
N ALA A 20 8.31 4.58 -7.01
CA ALA A 20 9.64 3.98 -6.86
C ALA A 20 10.30 4.29 -5.51
N SER A 21 9.76 5.25 -4.74
CA SER A 21 10.28 5.62 -3.43
C SER A 21 9.83 4.63 -2.35
N PRO A 22 10.65 4.35 -1.31
CA PRO A 22 10.26 3.51 -0.18
C PRO A 22 9.29 4.21 0.81
N TYR A 23 9.17 5.54 0.75
CA TYR A 23 8.47 6.31 1.78
C TYR A 23 6.96 6.07 1.88
N PRO A 24 6.19 5.89 0.79
CA PRO A 24 4.76 5.59 0.89
C PRO A 24 4.49 4.31 1.69
N GLU A 25 5.25 3.25 1.40
CA GLU A 25 5.12 1.95 2.06
C GLU A 25 5.56 2.00 3.52
N TRP A 26 6.66 2.66 3.82
CA TRP A 26 7.11 2.84 5.20
C TRP A 26 6.15 3.72 6.00
N SER A 27 5.56 4.74 5.38
CA SER A 27 4.52 5.56 6.02
C SER A 27 3.27 4.71 6.32
N LEU A 28 2.86 3.85 5.40
CA LEU A 28 1.75 2.92 5.60
C LEU A 28 2.06 1.88 6.69
N SER A 29 3.27 1.33 6.69
CA SER A 29 3.75 0.41 7.72
C SER A 29 3.74 1.05 9.12
N ALA A 30 4.25 2.29 9.22
CA ALA A 30 4.25 3.06 10.45
C ALA A 30 2.83 3.37 10.91
N LEU A 31 1.89 3.67 10.01
CA LEU A 31 0.48 3.87 10.35
C LEU A 31 -0.18 2.58 10.86
N CYS A 32 0.13 1.43 10.26
CA CYS A 32 -0.30 0.13 10.79
C CYS A 32 0.24 -0.09 12.22
N ALA A 33 1.52 0.19 12.45
CA ALA A 33 2.15 0.07 13.77
C ALA A 33 1.56 1.03 14.81
N ALA A 34 1.34 2.29 14.43
CA ALA A 34 0.69 3.29 15.28
C ALA A 34 -0.74 2.89 15.67
N SER A 35 -1.38 2.02 14.88
CA SER A 35 -2.73 1.52 15.12
C SER A 35 -2.78 0.29 16.04
N PHE A 36 -1.63 -0.27 16.44
CA PHE A 36 -1.55 -1.45 17.31
C PHE A 36 -2.32 -1.32 18.63
N PRO A 37 -2.22 -0.21 19.39
CA PRO A 37 -2.98 -0.08 20.65
C PRO A 37 -4.49 -0.14 20.43
N ALA A 38 -5.00 0.47 19.35
CA ALA A 38 -6.42 0.45 19.02
C ALA A 38 -6.90 -0.94 18.58
N ALA A 39 -6.08 -1.67 17.81
CA ALA A 39 -6.37 -3.03 17.38
C ALA A 39 -6.31 -4.05 18.55
N ALA A 40 -5.35 -3.90 19.46
CA ALA A 40 -5.22 -4.76 20.65
C ALA A 40 -6.42 -4.64 21.60
N ARG A 41 -7.07 -3.47 21.63
CA ARG A 41 -8.31 -3.22 22.38
C ARG A 41 -9.59 -3.68 21.66
N LEU A 42 -9.46 -4.33 20.50
CA LEU A 42 -10.59 -4.75 19.66
C LEU A 42 -11.55 -3.59 19.33
N SER A 43 -11.01 -2.40 19.07
CA SER A 43 -11.83 -1.22 18.78
C SER A 43 -12.73 -1.46 17.55
N PRO A 44 -14.00 -1.03 17.56
CA PRO A 44 -14.92 -1.22 16.43
C PRO A 44 -14.32 -0.72 15.11
N GLY A 45 -14.52 -1.47 14.03
CA GLY A 45 -13.96 -1.15 12.71
C GLY A 45 -12.50 -1.55 12.49
N MET A 46 -11.72 -1.83 13.55
CA MET A 46 -10.30 -2.14 13.40
C MET A 46 -10.04 -3.54 12.79
N PRO A 47 -8.94 -3.69 12.04
CA PRO A 47 -8.38 -5.01 11.74
C PRO A 47 -8.00 -5.76 13.02
N HIS A 48 -7.95 -7.09 12.95
CA HIS A 48 -7.44 -7.90 14.06
C HIS A 48 -5.95 -7.58 14.29
N PHE A 49 -5.52 -7.53 15.56
CA PHE A 49 -4.15 -7.13 15.92
C PHE A 49 -3.06 -7.91 15.18
N GLY A 50 -3.13 -9.24 15.18
CA GLY A 50 -2.15 -10.08 14.46
C GLY A 50 -2.13 -9.86 12.95
N VAL A 51 -3.29 -9.58 12.35
CA VAL A 51 -3.40 -9.27 10.91
C VAL A 51 -2.74 -7.93 10.61
N LEU A 52 -2.96 -6.93 11.48
CA LEU A 52 -2.37 -5.61 11.35
C LEU A 52 -0.85 -5.61 11.53
N MET A 53 -0.31 -6.44 12.44
CA MET A 53 1.13 -6.68 12.56
C MET A 53 1.70 -7.26 11.26
N GLY A 54 1.03 -8.26 10.68
CA GLY A 54 1.44 -8.84 9.40
C GLY A 54 1.51 -7.79 8.30
N PHE A 55 0.46 -6.97 8.14
CA PHE A 55 0.46 -5.88 7.16
C PHE A 55 1.56 -4.85 7.42
N SER A 56 1.80 -4.47 8.68
CA SER A 56 2.90 -3.56 9.02
C SER A 56 4.26 -4.12 8.56
N ALA A 57 4.55 -5.38 8.85
CA ALA A 57 5.79 -6.04 8.44
C ALA A 57 5.92 -6.17 6.91
N ILE A 58 4.83 -6.54 6.23
CA ILE A 58 4.79 -6.66 4.77
C ILE A 58 5.06 -5.30 4.11
N PHE A 59 4.41 -4.23 4.57
CA PHE A 59 4.62 -2.91 3.99
C PHE A 59 6.05 -2.40 4.27
N ALA A 60 6.60 -2.67 5.46
CA ALA A 60 8.02 -2.38 5.74
C ALA A 60 8.96 -3.11 4.76
N GLY A 61 8.70 -4.40 4.54
CA GLY A 61 9.45 -5.23 3.59
C GLY A 61 9.32 -4.74 2.15
N SER A 62 8.12 -4.33 1.71
CA SER A 62 7.93 -3.77 0.37
C SER A 62 8.69 -2.45 0.17
N GLY A 63 8.73 -1.58 1.18
CA GLY A 63 9.57 -0.38 1.15
C GLY A 63 11.07 -0.72 1.15
N TYR A 64 11.47 -1.76 1.87
CA TYR A 64 12.86 -2.23 1.85
C TYR A 64 13.30 -2.72 0.46
N MET A 65 12.44 -3.42 -0.30
CA MET A 65 12.73 -3.80 -1.69
C MET A 65 13.04 -2.57 -2.55
N LYS A 66 12.22 -1.51 -2.44
CA LYS A 66 12.45 -0.25 -3.16
C LYS A 66 13.75 0.43 -2.75
N PHE A 67 14.07 0.42 -1.45
CA PHE A 67 15.34 0.92 -0.94
C PHE A 67 16.55 0.17 -1.50
N MET A 68 16.43 -1.15 -1.70
CA MET A 68 17.44 -2.01 -2.31
C MET A 68 17.49 -1.93 -3.84
N ASN A 69 16.95 -0.84 -4.42
CA ASN A 69 16.90 -0.59 -5.86
C ASN A 69 16.09 -1.64 -6.64
N ASP A 70 15.07 -2.23 -5.99
CA ASP A 70 14.10 -3.14 -6.60
C ASP A 70 12.67 -2.57 -6.50
N PRO A 71 12.38 -1.50 -7.26
CA PRO A 71 11.11 -0.80 -7.17
C PRO A 71 9.95 -1.58 -7.79
N ASP A 72 10.22 -2.54 -8.69
CA ASP A 72 9.17 -3.29 -9.38
C ASP A 72 8.59 -4.38 -8.49
N ASN A 73 9.44 -5.18 -7.81
CA ASN A 73 8.95 -6.15 -6.83
C ASN A 73 8.35 -5.45 -5.60
N GLY A 74 8.94 -4.32 -5.18
CA GLY A 74 8.39 -3.50 -4.11
C GLY A 74 6.97 -3.03 -4.42
N SER A 75 6.75 -2.39 -5.57
CA SER A 75 5.41 -1.93 -5.98
C SER A 75 4.43 -3.09 -6.19
N GLY A 76 4.83 -4.18 -6.83
CA GLY A 76 3.96 -5.36 -7.02
C GLY A 76 3.52 -6.00 -5.70
N THR A 77 4.45 -6.08 -4.73
CA THR A 77 4.17 -6.53 -3.37
C THR A 77 3.16 -5.60 -2.70
N THR A 78 3.41 -4.29 -2.70
CA THR A 78 2.48 -3.30 -2.10
C THR A 78 1.09 -3.40 -2.72
N THR A 79 0.98 -3.46 -4.05
CA THR A 79 -0.30 -3.59 -4.76
C THR A 79 -1.08 -4.81 -4.29
N SER A 80 -0.44 -5.98 -4.29
CA SER A 80 -1.06 -7.25 -3.92
C SER A 80 -1.58 -7.22 -2.48
N TRP A 81 -0.78 -6.69 -1.57
CA TRP A 81 -1.13 -6.66 -0.15
C TRP A 81 -2.10 -5.54 0.21
N CYS A 82 -2.12 -4.42 -0.52
CA CYS A 82 -3.20 -3.45 -0.41
C CYS A 82 -4.55 -4.07 -0.83
N LEU A 83 -4.59 -4.83 -1.94
CA LEU A 83 -5.79 -5.55 -2.35
C LEU A 83 -6.24 -6.57 -1.30
N MET A 84 -5.29 -7.33 -0.73
CA MET A 84 -5.57 -8.27 0.36
C MET A 84 -6.12 -7.55 1.60
N TYR A 85 -5.53 -6.40 1.99
CA TYR A 85 -6.02 -5.61 3.11
C TYR A 85 -7.48 -5.19 2.90
N LEU A 86 -7.79 -4.68 1.71
CA LEU A 86 -9.15 -4.26 1.36
C LEU A 86 -10.10 -5.45 1.37
N PHE A 87 -9.73 -6.57 0.77
CA PHE A 87 -10.55 -7.79 0.79
C PHE A 87 -10.92 -8.21 2.22
N LEU A 88 -9.96 -8.18 3.15
CA LEU A 88 -10.18 -8.62 4.53
C LEU A 88 -10.91 -7.59 5.40
N ASN A 89 -10.73 -6.27 5.16
CA ASN A 89 -11.14 -5.24 6.12
C ASN A 89 -12.16 -4.23 5.58
N LEU A 90 -12.34 -4.10 4.26
CA LEU A 90 -13.17 -3.05 3.63
C LEU A 90 -14.60 -3.06 4.15
N LYS A 91 -15.25 -4.23 4.15
CA LYS A 91 -16.64 -4.38 4.62
C LYS A 91 -16.80 -3.96 6.08
N ARG A 92 -15.80 -4.24 6.92
CA ARG A 92 -15.83 -3.89 8.36
C ARG A 92 -15.70 -2.38 8.52
N THR A 93 -14.74 -1.74 7.85
CA THR A 93 -14.52 -0.30 7.93
C THR A 93 -15.71 0.49 7.39
N ILE A 94 -16.32 0.07 6.28
CA ILE A 94 -17.50 0.74 5.71
C ILE A 94 -18.71 0.63 6.66
N ARG A 95 -18.92 -0.51 7.32
CA ARG A 95 -20.02 -0.70 8.26
C ARG A 95 -19.81 0.04 9.58
N GLN A 96 -18.57 0.30 9.97
CA GLN A 96 -18.20 0.98 11.21
C GLN A 96 -17.13 2.04 10.94
N PRO A 97 -17.49 3.17 10.30
CA PRO A 97 -16.54 4.20 9.94
C PRO A 97 -16.09 4.94 11.20
N LYS A 98 -14.92 4.57 11.71
CA LYS A 98 -14.24 5.26 12.80
C LYS A 98 -12.98 5.94 12.26
N PRO A 99 -12.51 7.05 12.87
CA PRO A 99 -11.40 7.83 12.30
C PRO A 99 -10.15 6.99 11.98
N MET A 100 -9.71 6.13 12.91
CA MET A 100 -8.48 5.33 12.72
C MET A 100 -8.59 4.26 11.62
N PRO A 101 -9.59 3.35 11.62
CA PRO A 101 -9.72 2.36 10.55
C PRO A 101 -10.05 2.99 9.19
N SER A 102 -10.76 4.13 9.16
CA SER A 102 -10.98 4.90 7.93
C SER A 102 -9.69 5.52 7.39
N LEU A 103 -8.84 6.08 8.27
CA LEU A 103 -7.53 6.60 7.88
C LEU A 103 -6.64 5.49 7.33
N LEU A 104 -6.55 4.35 8.01
CA LEU A 104 -5.84 3.17 7.51
C LEU A 104 -6.34 2.75 6.13
N MET A 105 -7.66 2.63 5.95
CA MET A 105 -8.25 2.24 4.67
C MET A 105 -7.92 3.27 3.56
N ALA A 106 -8.02 4.57 3.86
CA ALA A 106 -7.66 5.62 2.91
C ALA A 106 -6.18 5.56 2.53
N SER A 107 -5.28 5.34 3.48
CA SER A 107 -3.85 5.18 3.22
C SER A 107 -3.52 3.93 2.41
N VAL A 108 -4.24 2.83 2.64
CA VAL A 108 -4.13 1.60 1.83
C VAL A 108 -4.58 1.86 0.40
N ILE A 109 -5.71 2.54 0.20
CA ILE A 109 -6.19 2.91 -1.14
C ILE A 109 -5.20 3.86 -1.83
N GLY A 110 -4.67 4.84 -1.11
CA GLY A 110 -3.64 5.75 -1.64
C GLY A 110 -2.40 5.00 -2.13
N ASN A 111 -1.88 4.07 -1.34
CA ASN A 111 -0.74 3.24 -1.75
C ASN A 111 -1.09 2.30 -2.89
N LEU A 112 -2.31 1.76 -2.93
CA LEU A 112 -2.79 0.94 -4.04
C LEU A 112 -2.79 1.73 -5.35
N VAL A 113 -3.23 2.99 -5.34
CA VAL A 113 -3.20 3.83 -6.55
C VAL A 113 -1.76 4.13 -6.98
N ILE A 114 -0.89 4.51 -6.02
CA ILE A 114 0.51 4.86 -6.30
C ILE A 114 1.27 3.65 -6.86
N SER A 115 1.33 2.56 -6.11
CA SER A 115 2.09 1.37 -6.48
C SER A 115 1.39 0.53 -7.55
N GLY A 116 0.05 0.47 -7.53
CA GLY A 116 -0.74 -0.24 -8.55
C GLY A 116 -0.57 0.33 -9.95
N ARG A 117 -0.50 1.66 -10.10
CA ARG A 117 -0.26 2.25 -11.41
C ARG A 117 1.11 1.86 -11.97
N LYS A 118 2.15 1.85 -11.14
CA LYS A 118 3.47 1.37 -11.57
C LYS A 118 3.44 -0.09 -11.97
N THR A 119 2.79 -0.94 -11.17
CA THR A 119 2.63 -2.37 -11.46
C THR A 119 1.90 -2.61 -12.78
N LEU A 120 0.85 -1.83 -13.09
CA LEU A 120 0.13 -1.96 -14.36
C LEU A 120 1.01 -1.61 -15.57
N GLU A 121 1.73 -0.49 -15.48
CA GLU A 121 2.60 0.01 -16.54
C GLU A 121 3.79 -0.94 -16.80
N THR A 122 4.39 -1.51 -15.74
CA THR A 122 5.56 -2.40 -15.89
C THR A 122 5.20 -3.81 -16.33
N GLN A 123 4.08 -4.36 -15.85
CA GLN A 123 3.70 -5.75 -16.13
C GLN A 123 2.81 -5.90 -17.36
N PHE A 124 1.89 -4.94 -17.58
CA PHE A 124 0.88 -5.03 -18.62
C PHE A 124 1.03 -3.95 -19.70
N GLY A 125 1.79 -2.88 -19.44
CA GLY A 125 1.99 -1.79 -20.41
C GLY A 125 0.73 -0.98 -20.70
N VAL A 126 -0.17 -0.88 -19.70
CA VAL A 126 -1.48 -0.21 -19.78
C VAL A 126 -1.62 0.84 -18.69
#